data_AF-A0A8T4UIE0-F1
#
_entry.id   AF-A0A8T4UIE0-F1
#
_cell.length_a   1.000
_cell.length_b   1.000
_cell.length_c   1.000
_cell.angle_alpha   90.00
_cell.angle_beta   90.00
_cell.angle_gamma   90.00
#
_symmetry.space_group_name_H-M   'P 1'
#
loop_
_entity.id
_entity.type
_entity.pdbx_description
1 polymer ?
#
loop_
_entity_poly.entity_id
_entity_poly.type
_entity_poly.pdbx_seq_one_letter_code
_entity_poly.pdbx_strand_id
1 'polypeptide(L)'
;MNKRGQSLSMNTIVITILVVIVLVIIALFFTGGMASLTNKIQSFFGAQLTDLQEANARCNSFCTSYQTSNSALLRDQFMQNFCFSEFQADINANGIYDENEKGLTCSSIGIECSVIQCSK
;
A
#
# COMPACT_ATOMS: atom_id res chain seq x y z
N MET A 1 27.51 3.75 57.30
CA MET A 1 27.31 3.55 55.84
C MET A 1 28.56 2.93 55.25
N ASN A 2 28.55 1.63 54.91
CA ASN A 2 29.55 1.04 54.02
C ASN A 2 29.01 -0.29 53.44
N LYS A 3 28.24 -0.24 52.35
CA LYS A 3 27.97 -1.42 51.50
C LYS A 3 28.83 -1.26 50.25
N ARG A 4 30.12 -1.60 50.35
CA ARG A 4 31.03 -1.69 49.21
C ARG A 4 31.20 -3.16 48.85
N GLY A 5 30.81 -3.51 47.62
CA GLY A 5 31.17 -4.76 46.95
C GLY A 5 30.40 -6.00 47.42
N GLN A 6 29.17 -6.19 46.93
CA GLN A 6 28.75 -7.57 46.66
C GLN A 6 29.68 -8.07 45.56
N SER A 7 30.63 -8.93 45.90
CA SER A 7 31.38 -9.70 44.94
C SER A 7 30.37 -10.53 44.14
N LEU A 8 30.04 -10.06 42.93
CA LEU A 8 29.31 -10.88 41.99
C LEU A 8 30.10 -12.18 41.84
N SER A 9 29.44 -13.30 42.18
CA SER A 9 30.00 -14.63 42.00
C SER A 9 30.51 -14.73 40.56
N MET A 10 31.71 -15.28 40.37
CA MET A 10 32.30 -15.51 39.05
C MET A 10 31.29 -16.17 38.10
N ASN A 11 30.43 -17.04 38.64
CA ASN A 11 29.37 -17.71 37.91
C ASN A 11 28.30 -16.74 37.38
N THR A 12 27.92 -15.73 38.16
CA THR A 12 26.97 -14.69 37.75
C THR A 12 27.52 -13.84 36.60
N ILE A 13 28.83 -13.52 36.63
CA ILE A 13 29.48 -12.76 35.56
C ILE A 13 29.45 -13.56 34.24
N VAL A 14 29.80 -14.86 34.30
CA VAL A 14 29.79 -15.75 33.14
C VAL A 14 28.38 -15.90 32.56
N ILE A 15 27.37 -16.12 33.40
CA ILE A 15 25.98 -16.26 32.95
C ILE A 15 25.49 -14.96 32.31
N THR A 16 25.82 -13.80 32.89
CA THR A 16 25.39 -12.51 32.35
C THR A 16 25.97 -12.27 30.96
N ILE A 17 27.25 -12.58 30.75
CA ILE A 17 27.91 -12.44 29.44
C ILE A 17 27.27 -13.38 28.42
N LEU A 18 27.01 -14.64 28.78
CA LEU A 18 26.35 -15.61 27.89
C LEU A 18 24.95 -15.13 27.47
N VAL A 19 24.15 -14.63 28.41
CA VAL A 19 22.80 -14.12 28.12
C VAL A 19 22.88 -12.91 27.19
N VAL A 20 23.83 -11.99 27.39
CA VAL A 20 24.01 -10.83 26.53
C VAL A 20 24.41 -11.27 25.11
N ILE A 21 25.31 -12.23 24.96
CA ILE A 21 25.72 -12.75 23.64
C ILE A 21 24.52 -13.39 22.91
N VAL A 22 23.74 -14.22 23.61
CA VAL A 22 22.54 -14.84 23.03
C VAL A 22 21.52 -13.78 22.60
N LEU A 23 21.28 -12.76 23.42
CA LEU A 23 20.38 -11.66 23.09
C LEU A 23 20.85 -10.88 21.86
N VAL A 24 22.16 -10.62 21.73
CA VAL A 24 22.72 -9.95 20.55
C VAL A 24 22.51 -10.79 19.30
N ILE A 25 22.76 -12.10 19.37
CA ILE A 25 22.55 -13.01 18.23
C ILE A 25 21.08 -13.02 17.81
N ILE A 26 20.15 -13.12 18.76
CA ILE A 26 18.71 -13.05 18.50
C ILE A 26 18.37 -11.71 17.84
N ALA A 27 18.81 -10.58 18.38
CA ALA A 27 18.54 -9.26 17.82
C ALA A 27 19.04 -9.13 16.36
N LEU A 28 20.21 -9.69 16.03
CA LEU A 28 20.76 -9.70 14.67
C LEU A 28 19.91 -10.54 13.71
N PHE A 29 19.43 -11.71 14.15
CA PHE A 29 18.53 -12.53 13.33
C PHE A 29 17.18 -11.84 13.08
N PHE A 30 16.61 -11.21 14.10
CA PHE A 30 15.34 -10.50 13.97
C PHE A 30 15.48 -9.24 13.09
N THR A 31 16.55 -8.45 13.25
CA THR A 31 16.78 -7.25 12.43
C THR A 31 17.12 -7.57 10.98
N GLY A 32 17.97 -8.58 10.71
CA GLY A 32 18.29 -9.01 9.35
C GLY A 32 17.13 -9.71 8.64
N GLY A 33 16.35 -10.52 9.35
CA GLY A 33 15.20 -11.25 8.80
C GLY A 33 13.99 -10.36 8.54
N MET A 34 13.64 -9.45 9.47
CA MET A 34 12.48 -8.59 9.32
C MET A 34 12.67 -7.56 8.19
N ALA A 35 13.87 -7.03 7.97
CA ALA A 35 14.12 -6.08 6.87
C ALA A 35 13.82 -6.68 5.48
N SER A 36 14.17 -7.95 5.27
CA SER A 36 13.88 -8.67 4.03
C SER A 36 12.38 -8.96 3.87
N LEU A 37 11.71 -9.28 4.98
CA LEU A 37 10.28 -9.54 5.00
C LEU A 37 9.46 -8.26 4.80
N THR A 38 9.84 -7.13 5.41
CA THR A 38 9.16 -5.85 5.20
C THR A 38 9.31 -5.38 3.77
N ASN A 39 10.48 -5.52 3.15
CA ASN A 39 10.68 -5.17 1.74
C ASN A 39 9.84 -6.06 0.81
N LYS A 40 9.72 -7.36 1.10
CA LYS A 40 8.84 -8.28 0.36
C LYS A 40 7.36 -7.98 0.58
N ILE A 41 6.95 -7.71 1.82
CA ILE A 41 5.56 -7.35 2.14
C ILE A 41 5.21 -6.02 1.46
N GLN A 42 6.12 -5.05 1.44
CA GLN A 42 5.92 -3.79 0.73
C GLN A 42 5.88 -3.98 -0.79
N SER A 43 6.61 -4.95 -1.36
CA SER A 43 6.47 -5.29 -2.78
C SER A 43 5.17 -6.04 -3.10
N PHE A 44 4.64 -6.84 -2.17
CA PHE A 44 3.37 -7.56 -2.35
C PHE A 44 2.12 -6.69 -2.05
N PHE A 45 2.23 -5.71 -1.15
CA PHE A 45 1.13 -4.81 -0.77
C PHE A 45 1.23 -3.42 -1.43
N GLY A 46 2.37 -3.05 -2.00
CA GLY A 46 2.64 -1.70 -2.51
C GLY A 46 2.12 -1.42 -3.93
N ALA A 47 1.71 -2.45 -4.67
CA ALA A 47 1.06 -2.28 -5.96
C ALA A 47 0.35 -3.59 -6.30
N GLN A 48 -0.91 -3.74 -5.87
CA GLN A 48 -1.82 -4.36 -6.83
C GLN A 48 -1.79 -3.40 -8.02
N LEU A 49 -1.03 -3.77 -9.04
CA LEU A 49 -1.06 -3.10 -10.33
C LEU A 49 -2.53 -3.18 -10.76
N THR A 50 -3.23 -2.06 -10.65
CA THR A 50 -4.59 -1.96 -11.17
C THR A 50 -4.42 -2.13 -12.66
N ASP A 51 -4.75 -3.32 -13.12
CA ASP A 51 -4.70 -3.64 -14.54
C ASP A 51 -5.71 -2.73 -15.26
N LEU A 52 -5.45 -2.45 -16.54
CA LEU A 52 -6.38 -1.72 -17.40
C LEU A 52 -7.79 -2.33 -17.34
N GLN A 53 -7.91 -3.65 -17.15
CA GLN A 53 -9.20 -4.32 -16.99
C GLN A 53 -9.91 -3.94 -15.68
N GLU A 54 -9.18 -3.78 -14.58
CA GLU A 54 -9.74 -3.34 -13.29
C GLU A 54 -10.14 -1.86 -13.34
N ALA A 55 -9.30 -1.02 -13.96
CA ALA A 55 -9.64 0.38 -14.24
C ALA A 55 -10.91 0.49 -15.10
N ASN A 56 -11.05 -0.36 -16.12
CA ASN A 56 -12.26 -0.47 -16.93
C ASN A 56 -13.49 -0.84 -16.09
N ALA A 57 -13.39 -1.87 -15.26
CA ALA A 57 -14.49 -2.30 -14.40
C ALA A 57 -14.92 -1.19 -13.43
N ARG A 58 -13.96 -0.45 -12.87
CA ARG A 58 -14.20 0.67 -11.96
C ARG A 58 -14.96 1.82 -12.63
N CYS A 59 -14.52 2.25 -13.82
CA CYS A 59 -15.17 3.32 -14.56
C CYS A 59 -16.59 2.93 -15.03
N ASN A 60 -16.76 1.69 -15.49
CA ASN A 60 -18.08 1.15 -15.83
C ASN A 60 -19.01 1.06 -14.60
N SER A 61 -18.46 0.75 -13.43
CA SER A 61 -19.21 0.74 -12.17
C SER A 61 -19.73 2.13 -11.81
N PHE A 62 -18.91 3.19 -11.97
CA PHE A 62 -19.37 4.56 -11.74
C PHE A 62 -20.46 4.98 -12.73
N CYS A 63 -20.30 4.66 -14.02
CA CYS A 63 -21.32 4.95 -15.03
C CYS A 63 -22.65 4.24 -14.72
N THR A 64 -22.60 2.95 -14.38
CA THR A 64 -23.78 2.15 -14.03
C THR A 64 -24.44 2.67 -12.76
N SER A 65 -23.64 3.02 -11.74
CA SER A 65 -24.14 3.58 -10.48
C SER A 65 -24.78 4.94 -10.67
N TYR A 66 -24.25 5.77 -11.58
CA TYR A 66 -24.86 7.04 -11.97
C TYR A 66 -26.23 6.84 -12.65
N GLN A 67 -26.35 5.85 -13.54
CA GLN A 67 -27.61 5.54 -14.24
C GLN A 67 -28.69 4.97 -13.33
N THR A 68 -28.29 4.12 -12.38
CA THR A 68 -29.20 3.39 -11.49
C THR A 68 -29.56 4.16 -10.23
N SER A 69 -28.79 5.20 -9.88
CA SER A 69 -29.06 6.02 -8.70
C SER A 69 -30.21 7.00 -8.94
N ASN A 70 -31.17 7.01 -8.01
CA ASN A 70 -32.28 7.96 -7.99
C ASN A 70 -31.98 9.24 -7.18
N SER A 71 -30.83 9.29 -6.49
CA SER A 71 -30.45 10.44 -5.65
C SER A 71 -29.55 11.39 -6.44
N ALA A 72 -29.94 12.66 -6.53
CA ALA A 72 -29.13 13.70 -7.17
C ALA A 72 -27.73 13.81 -6.54
N LEU A 73 -27.64 13.76 -5.21
CA LEU A 73 -26.36 13.83 -4.48
C LEU A 73 -25.41 12.67 -4.84
N LEU A 74 -25.95 11.45 -4.95
CA LEU A 74 -25.14 10.28 -5.32
C LEU A 74 -24.73 10.35 -6.79
N ARG A 75 -25.62 10.83 -7.66
CA ARG A 75 -25.28 11.05 -9.08
C ARG A 75 -24.15 12.06 -9.23
N ASP A 76 -24.19 13.16 -8.48
CA ASP A 76 -23.08 14.12 -8.46
C ASP A 76 -21.78 13.47 -8.00
N GLN A 77 -21.82 12.65 -6.95
CA GLN A 77 -20.64 11.89 -6.51
C GLN A 77 -20.11 10.94 -7.59
N PHE A 78 -20.96 10.15 -8.24
CA PHE A 78 -20.51 9.23 -9.29
C PHE A 78 -19.96 9.97 -10.52
N MET A 79 -20.58 11.10 -10.88
CA MET A 79 -20.05 11.98 -11.94
C MET A 79 -18.67 12.50 -11.56
N GLN A 80 -18.50 13.02 -10.34
CA GLN A 80 -17.21 13.54 -9.86
C GLN A 80 -16.14 12.43 -9.86
N ASN A 81 -16.48 11.23 -9.37
CA ASN A 81 -15.58 10.10 -9.36
C ASN A 81 -15.22 9.63 -10.78
N PHE A 82 -16.16 9.64 -11.71
CA PHE A 82 -15.89 9.26 -13.10
C PHE A 82 -15.00 10.28 -13.83
N CYS A 83 -15.27 11.57 -13.64
CA CYS A 83 -14.63 12.64 -14.41
C CYS A 83 -13.28 13.09 -13.84
N PHE A 84 -13.12 13.09 -12.51
CA PHE A 84 -11.98 13.74 -11.85
C PHE A 84 -11.25 12.83 -10.86
N SER A 85 -11.75 11.63 -10.56
CA SER A 85 -10.96 10.70 -9.73
C SER A 85 -9.79 10.19 -10.55
N GLU A 86 -8.61 10.57 -10.10
CA GLU A 86 -7.36 10.05 -10.59
C GLU A 86 -7.08 8.67 -9.99
N PHE A 87 -6.48 7.80 -10.80
CA PHE A 87 -5.96 6.52 -10.38
C PHE A 87 -4.66 6.20 -11.12
N GLN A 88 -3.99 5.16 -10.67
CA GLN A 88 -2.81 4.59 -11.34
C GLN A 88 -3.25 3.26 -11.93
N ALA A 89 -2.94 3.03 -13.20
CA ALA A 89 -3.23 1.76 -13.86
C ALA A 89 -2.11 1.41 -14.83
N ASP A 90 -1.67 0.15 -14.82
CA ASP A 90 -0.69 -0.36 -15.77
C ASP A 90 -1.42 -0.56 -17.12
N ILE A 91 -1.29 0.41 -18.03
CA ILE A 91 -2.03 0.44 -19.29
C ILE A 91 -1.26 -0.24 -20.43
N ASN A 92 0.06 -0.41 -20.26
CA ASN A 92 0.92 -1.06 -21.24
C ASN A 92 1.24 -2.52 -20.87
N ALA A 93 0.73 -3.00 -19.74
CA ALA A 93 0.89 -4.35 -19.20
C ALA A 93 2.36 -4.78 -19.06
N ASN A 94 3.24 -3.83 -18.73
CA ASN A 94 4.67 -4.09 -18.55
C ASN A 94 5.01 -4.57 -17.13
N GLY A 95 4.03 -4.60 -16.22
CA GLY A 95 4.20 -5.05 -14.84
C GLY A 95 4.86 -4.01 -13.93
N ILE A 96 4.92 -2.73 -14.34
CA ILE A 96 5.42 -1.60 -13.57
C ILE A 96 4.52 -0.38 -13.78
N TYR A 97 4.49 0.55 -12.82
CA TYR A 97 3.80 1.84 -13.02
C TYR A 97 4.78 2.86 -13.57
N ASP A 98 4.52 3.33 -14.79
CA ASP A 98 5.27 4.42 -15.41
C ASP A 98 4.77 5.80 -14.95
N GLU A 99 5.57 6.86 -15.15
CA GLU A 99 5.16 8.23 -14.78
C GLU A 99 3.94 8.72 -15.58
N ASN A 100 3.77 8.25 -16.81
CA ASN A 100 2.63 8.54 -17.67
C ASN A 100 1.37 7.71 -17.32
N GLU A 101 1.46 6.83 -16.33
CA GLU A 101 0.37 5.97 -15.86
C GLU A 101 -0.20 6.43 -14.52
N LYS A 102 0.24 7.60 -14.07
CA LYS A 102 -0.25 8.28 -12.88
C LYS A 102 -1.25 9.36 -13.26
N GLY A 103 -2.24 9.58 -12.41
CA GLY A 103 -3.23 10.63 -12.66
C GLY A 103 -4.21 10.28 -13.78
N LEU A 104 -4.39 9.00 -14.10
CA LEU A 104 -5.32 8.56 -15.13
C LEU A 104 -6.76 8.76 -14.63
N THR A 105 -7.63 9.20 -15.52
CA THR A 105 -9.08 9.32 -15.31
C THR A 105 -9.81 8.36 -16.25
N CYS A 106 -11.09 8.11 -16.01
CA CYS A 106 -11.89 7.27 -16.90
C CYS A 106 -11.89 7.80 -18.35
N SER A 107 -11.88 9.12 -18.51
CA SER A 107 -11.78 9.76 -19.82
C SER A 107 -10.41 9.60 -20.47
N SER A 108 -9.30 9.63 -19.70
CA SER A 108 -7.95 9.50 -20.27
C SER A 108 -7.64 8.09 -20.79
N ILE A 109 -8.32 7.07 -20.25
CA ILE A 109 -8.21 5.69 -20.72
C ILE A 109 -9.28 5.32 -21.77
N GLY A 110 -10.00 6.32 -22.30
CA GLY A 110 -10.94 6.14 -23.42
C GLY A 110 -12.29 5.52 -23.05
N ILE A 111 -12.66 5.51 -21.77
CA ILE A 111 -13.95 5.00 -21.32
C ILE A 111 -14.96 6.14 -21.34
N GLU A 112 -15.99 6.00 -22.17
CA GLU A 112 -17.07 6.96 -22.28
C GLU A 112 -18.33 6.46 -21.58
N CYS A 113 -19.03 7.37 -20.89
CA CYS A 113 -20.33 7.13 -20.31
C CYS A 113 -21.32 8.10 -20.95
N SER A 114 -22.21 7.61 -21.82
CA SER A 114 -23.11 8.44 -22.64
C SER A 114 -24.01 9.39 -21.84
N VAL A 115 -24.25 9.08 -20.55
CA VAL A 115 -25.10 9.85 -19.65
C VAL A 115 -24.34 10.84 -18.75
N ILE A 116 -23.02 10.70 -18.64
CA ILE A 116 -22.16 11.58 -17.85
C ILE A 116 -21.43 12.53 -18.80
N GLN A 117 -21.64 13.83 -18.61
CA GLN A 117 -20.92 14.85 -19.36
C GLN A 117 -19.89 15.50 -18.42
N CYS A 118 -18.62 15.17 -18.63
CA CYS A 118 -17.52 15.77 -17.88
C CYS A 118 -17.26 17.18 -18.43
N SER A 119 -17.98 18.17 -17.92
CA SER A 119 -17.65 19.57 -18.21
C SER A 119 -16.36 19.93 -17.49
N LYS A 120 -15.38 20.42 -18.25
CA LYS A 120 -14.18 21.09 -17.71
C LYS A 120 -14.54 22.44 -17.09
#